data_AF-A0A0N0P6G6-F1
#
_entry.id   AF-A0A0N0P6G6-F1
#
_cell.length_a   1.000
_cell.length_b   1.000
_cell.length_c   1.000
_cell.angle_alpha   90.00
_cell.angle_beta   90.00
_cell.angle_gamma   90.00
#
_symmetry.space_group_name_H-M   'P 1'
#
loop_
_entity.id
_entity.type
_entity.pdbx_description
1 polymer ?
#
loop_
_entity_poly.entity_id
_entity_poly.type
_entity_poly.pdbx_seq_one_letter_code
_entity_poly.pdbx_strand_id
1 'polypeptide(L)'
;MTTLFQTYEEEYREGVRTIQDESAALRQLCDRKAANYKPPPATGAGSRVQRGSHITTVLAQVRELINSMEYEANDLPAAHRQTAKERIATYRTNLRSMEENIARLKADASAADRLDLMGGAERAKAAPAAADGKGLPGDLDAETRAHRMTMMDNTAKVQDASNKLVQAERLLNDTETVGNEALTNLRNQTETMQHIQETTIAVDEEISEARKVLTGMHRMMVKHKLILISVIAMLIFLIIVAIYVSVGKHSRNANTPPPQTTSDPITVAPS
;
A
#
# COMPACT_ATOMS: atom_id res chain seq x y z
N MET A 1 21.01 -10.14 -8.24
CA MET A 1 19.84 -9.25 -8.25
C MET A 1 19.31 -9.20 -9.67
N THR A 2 18.01 -9.37 -9.88
CA THR A 2 17.39 -9.25 -11.21
C THR A 2 17.39 -7.78 -11.63
N THR A 3 17.57 -7.51 -12.92
CA THR A 3 17.59 -6.14 -13.48
C THR A 3 16.30 -5.38 -13.20
N LEU A 4 15.16 -6.08 -13.15
CA LEU A 4 13.85 -5.52 -12.81
C LEU A 4 13.79 -4.94 -11.39
N PHE A 5 14.35 -5.65 -10.40
CA PHE A 5 14.36 -5.16 -9.02
C PHE A 5 15.18 -3.88 -8.86
N GLN A 6 16.25 -3.73 -9.64
CA GLN A 6 17.04 -2.49 -9.65
C GLN A 6 16.26 -1.32 -10.24
N THR A 7 15.51 -1.56 -11.33
CA THR A 7 14.62 -0.54 -11.91
C THR A 7 13.58 -0.07 -10.90
N TYR A 8 12.95 -0.99 -10.15
CA TYR A 8 12.00 -0.59 -9.11
C TYR A 8 12.65 0.18 -7.95
N GLU A 9 13.89 -0.15 -7.56
CA GLU A 9 14.63 0.63 -6.56
C GLU A 9 14.95 2.04 -7.06
N GLU A 10 15.24 2.22 -8.36
CA GLU A 10 15.48 3.52 -8.97
C GLU A 10 14.20 4.36 -9.04
N GLU A 11 13.09 3.78 -9.51
CA GLU A 11 11.77 4.43 -9.55
C GLU A 11 11.31 4.83 -8.13
N TYR A 12 11.60 4.00 -7.12
CA TYR A 12 11.27 4.32 -5.73
C TYR A 12 12.03 5.55 -5.25
N ARG A 13 13.34 5.62 -5.55
CA ARG A 13 14.18 6.77 -5.18
C ARG A 13 13.73 8.04 -5.88
N GLU A 14 13.36 7.96 -7.15
CA GLU A 14 12.84 9.08 -7.93
C GLU A 14 11.49 9.57 -7.38
N GLY A 15 10.57 8.65 -7.08
CA GLY A 15 9.28 8.98 -6.48
C GLY A 15 9.43 9.63 -5.10
N VAL A 16 10.32 9.12 -4.24
CA VAL A 16 10.62 9.72 -2.93
C VAL A 16 11.21 11.12 -3.09
N ARG A 17 12.14 11.32 -4.03
CA ARG A 17 12.73 12.64 -4.31
C ARG A 17 11.66 13.64 -4.77
N THR A 18 10.80 13.23 -5.68
CA THR A 18 9.70 14.05 -6.20
C THR A 18 8.76 14.48 -5.08
N ILE A 19 8.40 13.55 -4.18
CA ILE A 19 7.56 13.85 -3.00
C ILE A 19 8.26 14.86 -2.09
N GLN A 20 9.57 14.70 -1.84
CA GLN A 20 10.34 15.63 -1.01
C GLN A 20 10.40 17.02 -1.63
N ASP A 21 10.71 17.13 -2.92
CA ASP A 21 10.81 18.41 -3.65
C ASP A 21 9.47 19.15 -3.67
N GLU A 22 8.36 18.44 -3.97
CA GLU A 22 7.01 19.03 -3.96
C GLU A 22 6.55 19.39 -2.54
N SER A 23 6.90 18.59 -1.53
CA SER A 23 6.60 18.92 -0.12
C SER A 23 7.36 20.16 0.35
N ALA A 24 8.61 20.34 -0.07
CA ALA A 24 9.40 21.53 0.23
C ALA A 24 8.82 22.77 -0.45
N ALA A 25 8.43 22.65 -1.73
CA ALA A 25 7.76 23.71 -2.46
C ALA A 25 6.41 24.10 -1.83
N LEU A 26 5.59 23.11 -1.43
CA LEU A 26 4.32 23.36 -0.74
C LEU A 26 4.54 24.04 0.61
N ARG A 27 5.59 23.67 1.35
CA ARG A 27 5.95 24.31 2.62
C ARG A 27 6.37 25.77 2.43
N GLN A 28 7.15 26.07 1.39
CA GLN A 28 7.51 27.46 1.03
C GLN A 28 6.27 28.29 0.68
N LEU A 29 5.34 27.71 -0.07
CA LEU A 29 4.08 28.38 -0.38
C LEU A 29 3.22 28.64 0.86
N CYS A 30 3.36 27.87 1.93
CA CYS A 30 2.67 28.10 3.20
C CYS A 30 3.37 29.15 4.08
N ASP A 31 4.63 29.52 3.79
CA ASP A 31 5.39 30.45 4.64
C ASP A 31 5.02 31.91 4.36
N ARG A 32 4.02 32.40 5.10
CA ARG A 32 3.57 33.79 5.07
C ARG A 32 4.60 34.79 5.63
N LYS A 33 5.65 34.32 6.33
CA LYS A 33 6.68 35.20 6.92
C LYS A 33 7.76 35.59 5.91
N ALA A 34 7.77 34.97 4.73
CA ALA A 34 8.69 35.33 3.66
C ALA A 34 8.38 36.73 3.10
N ALA A 35 9.42 37.55 2.90
CA ALA A 35 9.30 38.94 2.45
C ALA A 35 8.58 39.13 1.09
N ASN A 36 8.52 38.09 0.26
CA ASN A 36 7.92 38.10 -1.09
C ASN A 36 6.64 37.27 -1.20
N TYR A 37 5.94 37.03 -0.08
CA TYR A 37 4.73 36.22 -0.08
C TYR A 37 3.62 36.85 -0.95
N LYS A 38 3.26 36.16 -2.03
CA LYS A 38 2.04 36.41 -2.80
C LYS A 38 1.08 35.25 -2.56
N PRO A 39 -0.18 35.51 -2.19
CA PRO A 39 -1.15 34.44 -2.01
C PRO A 39 -1.27 33.67 -3.33
N PRO A 40 -0.99 32.35 -3.35
CA PRO A 40 -1.17 31.54 -4.54
C PRO A 40 -2.66 31.52 -4.94
N PRO A 41 -2.97 31.33 -6.23
CA PRO A 41 -4.35 31.28 -6.69
C PRO A 41 -5.12 30.15 -5.98
N ALA A 42 -6.34 30.46 -5.53
CA ALA A 42 -7.22 29.52 -4.82
C ALA A 42 -7.54 28.26 -5.65
N THR A 43 -7.56 28.40 -6.97
CA THR A 43 -7.75 27.31 -7.95
C THR A 43 -6.94 27.62 -9.21
N GLY A 44 -6.21 26.63 -9.74
CA GLY A 44 -5.42 26.74 -10.98
C GLY A 44 -3.99 26.20 -10.89
N ALA A 45 -3.24 26.36 -11.98
CA ALA A 45 -1.85 25.94 -12.15
C ALA A 45 -0.94 26.53 -11.04
N GLY A 46 -0.44 25.67 -10.16
CA GLY A 46 0.44 26.08 -9.05
C GLY A 46 -0.29 26.40 -7.74
N SER A 47 -1.60 26.17 -7.66
CA SER A 47 -2.36 26.24 -6.41
C SER A 47 -1.85 25.21 -5.38
N ARG A 48 -2.01 25.53 -4.09
CA ARG A 48 -1.66 24.61 -2.99
C ARG A 48 -2.44 23.30 -3.08
N VAL A 49 -3.70 23.39 -3.52
CA VAL A 49 -4.59 22.24 -3.71
C VAL A 49 -4.07 21.30 -4.81
N GLN A 50 -3.67 21.85 -5.97
CA GLN A 50 -3.14 21.04 -7.07
C GLN A 50 -1.80 20.38 -6.72
N ARG A 51 -0.91 21.10 -6.02
CA ARG A 51 0.35 20.50 -5.54
C ARG A 51 0.07 19.41 -4.52
N GLY A 52 -0.87 19.64 -3.59
CA GLY A 52 -1.35 18.63 -2.66
C GLY A 52 -1.91 17.39 -3.36
N SER A 53 -2.69 17.56 -4.44
CA SER A 53 -3.21 16.43 -5.21
C SER A 53 -2.12 15.70 -5.98
N HIS A 54 -1.17 16.42 -6.57
CA HIS A 54 -0.02 15.82 -7.26
C HIS A 54 0.83 14.97 -6.30
N ILE A 55 1.14 15.47 -5.11
CA ILE A 55 1.85 14.72 -4.06
C ILE A 55 1.08 13.44 -3.71
N THR A 56 -0.25 13.49 -3.58
CA THR A 56 -1.04 12.28 -3.28
C THR A 56 -1.02 11.26 -4.42
N THR A 57 -1.00 11.71 -5.67
CA THR A 57 -0.88 10.82 -6.83
C THR A 57 0.48 10.13 -6.85
N VAL A 58 1.58 10.87 -6.67
CA VAL A 58 2.93 10.29 -6.61
C VAL A 58 3.06 9.34 -5.41
N LEU A 59 2.46 9.68 -4.27
CA LEU A 59 2.45 8.79 -3.10
C LEU A 59 1.75 7.46 -3.39
N ALA A 60 0.61 7.49 -4.09
CA ALA A 60 -0.09 6.28 -4.51
C ALA A 60 0.77 5.43 -5.48
N GLN A 61 1.48 6.07 -6.41
CA GLN A 61 2.41 5.37 -7.32
C GLN A 61 3.55 4.69 -6.56
N VAL A 62 4.18 5.38 -5.61
CA VAL A 62 5.26 4.82 -4.78
C VAL A 62 4.73 3.66 -3.91
N ARG A 63 3.50 3.76 -3.41
CA ARG A 63 2.86 2.67 -2.65
C ARG A 63 2.63 1.44 -3.51
N GLU A 64 2.15 1.62 -4.74
CA GLU A 64 1.97 0.52 -5.68
C GLU A 64 3.30 -0.11 -6.06
N LEU A 65 4.33 0.69 -6.31
CA LEU A 65 5.68 0.23 -6.58
C LEU A 65 6.24 -0.64 -5.44
N ILE A 66 5.99 -0.27 -4.18
CA ILE A 66 6.37 -1.11 -3.03
C ILE A 66 5.63 -2.46 -3.05
N ASN A 67 4.36 -2.49 -3.45
CA ASN A 67 3.61 -3.74 -3.58
C ASN A 67 4.17 -4.61 -4.73
N SER A 68 4.51 -4.01 -5.87
CA SER A 68 5.16 -4.70 -6.99
C SER A 68 6.53 -5.27 -6.59
N MET A 69 7.34 -4.49 -5.85
CA MET A 69 8.61 -4.96 -5.30
C MET A 69 8.44 -6.14 -4.33
N GLU A 70 7.35 -6.18 -3.54
CA GLU A 70 7.07 -7.31 -2.65
C GLU A 70 6.69 -8.57 -3.42
N TYR A 71 5.93 -8.43 -4.51
CA TYR A 71 5.58 -9.56 -5.37
C TYR A 71 6.84 -10.18 -5.98
N GLU A 72 7.69 -9.36 -6.60
CA GLU A 72 8.97 -9.78 -7.18
C GLU A 72 9.94 -10.33 -6.12
N ALA A 73 9.96 -9.76 -4.91
CA ALA A 73 10.78 -10.25 -3.81
C ALA A 73 10.44 -11.69 -3.38
N ASN A 74 9.24 -12.18 -3.66
CA ASN A 74 8.88 -13.57 -3.39
C ASN A 74 9.49 -14.55 -4.40
N ASP A 75 9.68 -14.13 -5.65
CA ASP A 75 10.26 -14.92 -6.73
C ASP A 75 11.81 -14.99 -6.68
N LEU A 76 12.43 -14.14 -5.86
CA LEU A 76 13.89 -14.14 -5.66
C LEU A 76 14.41 -15.39 -4.90
N PRO A 77 15.65 -15.85 -5.18
CA PRO A 77 16.31 -16.92 -4.44
C PRO A 77 16.45 -16.62 -2.94
N ALA A 78 16.46 -17.65 -2.09
CA ALA A 78 16.46 -17.54 -0.63
C ALA A 78 17.56 -16.63 -0.05
N ALA A 79 18.74 -16.59 -0.69
CA ALA A 79 19.86 -15.75 -0.27
C ALA A 79 19.62 -14.23 -0.46
N HIS A 80 18.85 -13.82 -1.47
CA HIS A 80 18.57 -12.40 -1.76
C HIS A 80 17.20 -11.95 -1.24
N ARG A 81 16.27 -12.89 -1.09
CA ARG A 81 14.91 -12.66 -0.62
C ARG A 81 14.84 -12.07 0.79
N GLN A 82 15.68 -12.53 1.72
CA GLN A 82 15.69 -12.00 3.08
C GLN A 82 16.10 -10.51 3.10
N THR A 83 17.19 -10.16 2.41
CA THR A 83 17.68 -8.79 2.31
C THR A 83 16.69 -7.87 1.57
N ALA A 84 16.02 -8.37 0.52
CA ALA A 84 14.98 -7.61 -0.18
C ALA A 84 13.77 -7.31 0.72
N LYS A 85 13.31 -8.29 1.50
CA LYS A 85 12.18 -8.12 2.45
C LYS A 85 12.49 -7.12 3.57
N GLU A 86 13.70 -7.12 4.10
CA GLU A 86 14.15 -6.15 5.12
C GLU A 86 14.14 -4.70 4.56
N ARG A 87 14.61 -4.52 3.32
CA ARG A 87 14.56 -3.22 2.63
C ARG A 87 13.12 -2.77 2.37
N ILE A 88 12.26 -3.65 1.88
CA ILE A 88 10.83 -3.36 1.63
C ILE A 88 10.12 -2.97 2.93
N ALA A 89 10.42 -3.65 4.05
CA ALA A 89 9.90 -3.29 5.37
C ALA A 89 10.31 -1.86 5.77
N THR A 90 11.57 -1.48 5.50
CA THR A 90 12.08 -0.12 5.74
C THR A 90 11.41 0.92 4.83
N TYR A 91 11.19 0.59 3.56
CA TYR A 91 10.46 1.47 2.64
C TYR A 91 9.01 1.69 3.09
N ARG A 92 8.35 0.68 3.65
CA ARG A 92 7.00 0.83 4.23
C ARG A 92 6.95 1.71 5.47
N THR A 93 7.95 1.65 6.33
CA THR A 93 8.01 2.55 7.49
C THR A 93 8.27 3.99 7.04
N ASN A 94 9.14 4.18 6.05
CA ASN A 94 9.42 5.50 5.47
C ASN A 94 8.18 6.07 4.77
N LEU A 95 7.46 5.26 3.99
CA LEU A 95 6.21 5.66 3.34
C LEU A 95 5.17 6.13 4.36
N ARG A 96 4.99 5.39 5.46
CA ARG A 96 4.06 5.79 6.54
C ARG A 96 4.44 7.12 7.18
N SER A 97 5.73 7.34 7.44
CA SER A 97 6.20 8.63 7.97
C SER A 97 5.98 9.77 6.96
N MET A 98 6.21 9.52 5.68
CA MET A 98 5.95 10.49 4.60
C MET A 98 4.46 10.80 4.46
N GLU A 99 3.59 9.79 4.49
CA GLU A 99 2.12 9.93 4.49
C GLU A 99 1.67 10.86 5.63
N GLU A 100 2.16 10.64 6.86
CA GLU A 100 1.82 11.48 8.01
C GLU A 100 2.30 12.94 7.83
N ASN A 101 3.54 13.12 7.38
CA ASN A 101 4.10 14.46 7.14
C ASN A 101 3.33 15.23 6.06
N ILE A 102 2.92 14.55 4.99
CA ILE A 102 2.15 15.14 3.89
C ILE A 102 0.72 15.47 4.35
N ALA A 103 0.10 14.61 5.16
CA ALA A 103 -1.21 14.88 5.73
C ALA A 103 -1.19 16.15 6.61
N ARG A 104 -0.18 16.29 7.46
CA ARG A 104 0.05 17.50 8.27
C ARG A 104 0.26 18.73 7.38
N LEU A 105 1.13 18.62 6.37
CA LEU A 105 1.42 19.72 5.45
C LEU A 105 0.19 20.16 4.63
N LYS A 106 -0.65 19.22 4.22
CA LYS A 106 -1.91 19.51 3.52
C LYS A 106 -2.92 20.21 4.44
N ALA A 107 -2.98 19.83 5.71
CA ALA A 107 -3.78 20.54 6.71
C ALA A 107 -3.29 21.98 6.89
N ASP A 108 -1.98 22.19 7.02
CA ASP A 108 -1.36 23.52 7.12
C ASP A 108 -1.64 24.37 5.86
N ALA A 109 -1.54 23.77 4.67
CA ALA A 109 -1.88 24.43 3.41
C ALA A 109 -3.35 24.88 3.35
N SER A 110 -4.27 24.04 3.83
CA SER A 110 -5.70 24.39 3.89
C SER A 110 -6.01 25.47 4.93
N ALA A 111 -5.25 25.53 6.02
CA ALA A 111 -5.35 26.57 7.02
C ALA A 111 -4.80 27.90 6.47
N ALA A 112 -3.68 27.86 5.76
CA ALA A 112 -3.10 29.01 5.09
C ALA A 112 -4.04 29.59 4.01
N ASP A 113 -4.68 28.75 3.18
CA ASP A 113 -5.67 29.19 2.18
C ASP A 113 -6.87 29.88 2.84
N ARG A 114 -7.39 29.33 3.94
CA ARG A 114 -8.47 29.97 4.71
C ARG A 114 -8.06 31.36 5.22
N LEU A 115 -6.85 31.48 5.75
CA LEU A 115 -6.31 32.73 6.26
C LEU A 115 -6.08 33.75 5.13
N ASP A 116 -5.64 33.32 3.95
CA ASP A 116 -5.48 34.18 2.78
C ASP A 116 -6.83 34.69 2.27
N LEU A 117 -7.85 33.83 2.23
CA LEU A 117 -9.22 34.19 1.85
C LEU A 117 -9.84 35.20 2.83
N MET A 118 -9.69 34.96 4.13
CA MET A 118 -10.21 35.86 5.18
C MET A 118 -9.45 37.19 5.24
N GLY A 119 -8.12 37.17 5.04
CA GLY A 119 -7.29 38.37 4.99
C GLY A 119 -7.49 39.21 3.72
N GLY A 120 -7.88 38.57 2.61
CA GLY A 120 -8.26 39.26 1.37
C GLY A 120 -9.52 40.12 1.51
N ALA A 121 -10.50 39.69 2.32
CA ALA A 121 -11.73 40.42 2.57
C ALA A 121 -11.52 41.73 3.38
N GLU A 122 -10.56 41.74 4.31
CA GLU A 122 -10.12 42.94 5.04
C GLU A 122 -9.37 43.91 4.10
N ARG A 123 -8.52 43.38 3.21
CA ARG A 123 -7.76 44.19 2.23
C ARG A 123 -8.64 44.81 1.15
N ALA A 124 -9.72 44.14 0.75
CA ALA A 124 -10.72 44.66 -0.19
C ALA A 124 -11.54 45.83 0.41
N LYS A 125 -11.69 45.88 1.74
CA LYS A 125 -12.31 47.03 2.43
C LYS A 125 -11.36 48.20 2.68
N ALA A 126 -10.04 47.97 2.59
CA ALA A 126 -9.00 48.98 2.84
C ALA A 126 -8.38 49.57 1.56
N ALA A 127 -8.93 49.28 0.37
CA ALA A 127 -8.59 50.00 -0.85
C ALA A 127 -9.29 51.37 -0.84
N PRO A 128 -8.58 52.51 -0.80
CA PRO A 128 -9.22 53.81 -0.84
C PRO A 128 -9.78 54.05 -2.24
N ALA A 129 -11.09 54.30 -2.32
CA ALA A 129 -11.71 54.94 -3.47
C ALA A 129 -11.02 56.31 -3.69
N ALA A 130 -10.20 56.40 -4.73
CA ALA A 130 -9.56 57.63 -5.15
C ALA A 130 -10.02 57.97 -6.58
N ALA A 131 -10.38 59.26 -6.76
CA ALA A 131 -10.84 59.95 -7.98
C ALA A 131 -12.28 59.64 -8.41
N ASP A 132 -13.20 60.57 -8.64
CA ASP A 132 -13.12 61.97 -9.08
C ASP A 132 -14.45 62.68 -8.70
N GLY A 133 -14.45 63.96 -8.32
CA GLY A 133 -15.14 64.95 -9.17
C GLY A 133 -15.91 66.03 -8.42
N LYS A 134 -15.17 67.02 -7.93
CA LYS A 134 -15.43 68.48 -7.96
C LYS A 134 -16.90 68.97 -7.99
N GLY A 135 -17.31 69.65 -6.91
CA GLY A 135 -18.56 70.40 -6.84
C GLY A 135 -18.59 71.68 -7.68
N LEU A 136 -19.79 72.07 -8.13
CA LEU A 136 -20.29 73.44 -8.35
C LEU A 136 -21.85 73.39 -8.41
N PRO A 137 -22.58 74.48 -8.10
CA PRO A 137 -23.95 74.43 -7.60
C PRO A 137 -25.01 74.44 -8.71
N GLY A 138 -25.99 73.55 -8.60
CA GLY A 138 -27.14 73.39 -9.50
C GLY A 138 -28.16 72.43 -8.87
N ASP A 139 -28.72 72.85 -7.74
CA ASP A 139 -29.21 72.00 -6.64
C ASP A 139 -30.64 71.42 -6.82
N LEU A 140 -31.15 71.33 -8.05
CA LEU A 140 -32.50 70.76 -8.31
C LEU A 140 -32.49 69.69 -9.43
N ASP A 141 -31.57 69.79 -10.39
CA ASP A 141 -31.37 68.76 -11.43
C ASP A 141 -30.35 67.68 -11.04
N ALA A 142 -29.52 67.94 -10.02
CA ALA A 142 -28.55 66.97 -9.50
C ALA A 142 -29.22 65.87 -8.67
N GLU A 143 -30.17 66.22 -7.81
CA GLU A 143 -30.90 65.27 -6.97
C GLU A 143 -31.76 64.32 -7.81
N THR A 144 -32.46 64.85 -8.82
CA THR A 144 -33.25 64.04 -9.76
C THR A 144 -32.38 63.09 -10.59
N ARG A 145 -31.17 63.50 -10.99
CA ARG A 145 -30.21 62.62 -11.70
C ARG A 145 -29.58 61.59 -10.78
N ALA A 146 -29.24 61.95 -9.55
CA ALA A 146 -28.74 61.02 -8.55
C ALA A 146 -29.78 59.96 -8.20
N HIS A 147 -31.05 60.35 -8.08
CA HIS A 147 -32.16 59.42 -7.82
C HIS A 147 -32.37 58.46 -8.99
N ARG A 148 -32.32 58.96 -10.23
CA ARG A 148 -32.41 58.12 -11.44
C ARG A 148 -31.23 57.15 -11.57
N MET A 149 -30.02 57.61 -11.30
CA MET A 149 -28.81 56.76 -11.32
C MET A 149 -28.86 55.68 -10.23
N THR A 150 -29.36 56.04 -9.04
CA THR A 150 -29.58 55.10 -7.94
C THR A 150 -30.66 54.06 -8.30
N MET A 151 -31.74 54.47 -8.98
CA MET A 151 -32.76 53.52 -9.45
C MET A 151 -32.21 52.59 -10.54
N MET A 152 -31.40 53.09 -11.48
CA MET A 152 -30.76 52.24 -12.49
C MET A 152 -29.77 51.26 -11.87
N ASP A 153 -28.98 51.68 -10.88
CA ASP A 153 -28.07 50.81 -10.13
C ASP A 153 -28.84 49.76 -9.30
N ASN A 154 -29.96 50.14 -8.69
CA ASN A 154 -30.86 49.21 -8.01
C ASN A 154 -31.48 48.20 -8.99
N THR A 155 -31.92 48.62 -10.18
CA THR A 155 -32.41 47.71 -11.23
C THR A 155 -31.30 46.77 -11.72
N ALA A 156 -30.08 47.27 -11.93
CA ALA A 156 -28.95 46.45 -12.33
C ALA A 156 -28.60 45.39 -11.27
N LYS A 157 -28.64 45.76 -9.98
CA LYS A 157 -28.45 44.82 -8.85
C LYS A 157 -29.56 43.78 -8.78
N VAL A 158 -30.81 44.16 -9.02
CA VAL A 158 -31.94 43.21 -9.04
C VAL A 158 -31.78 42.23 -10.21
N GLN A 159 -31.38 42.71 -11.38
CA GLN A 159 -31.14 41.83 -12.54
C GLN A 159 -29.98 40.86 -12.29
N ASP A 160 -28.88 41.33 -11.69
CA ASP A 160 -27.75 40.49 -11.31
C ASP A 160 -28.14 39.45 -10.23
N ALA A 161 -28.92 39.87 -9.22
CA ALA A 161 -29.45 38.96 -8.21
C ALA A 161 -30.38 37.90 -8.82
N SER A 162 -31.23 38.28 -9.77
CA SER A 162 -32.09 37.34 -10.50
C SER A 162 -31.28 36.34 -11.32
N ASN A 163 -30.23 36.80 -12.01
CA ASN A 163 -29.35 35.92 -12.78
C ASN A 163 -28.59 34.94 -11.87
N LYS A 164 -28.17 35.40 -10.69
CA LYS A 164 -27.53 34.55 -9.67
C LYS A 164 -28.49 33.53 -9.07
N LEU A 165 -29.76 33.90 -8.85
CA LEU A 165 -30.80 32.96 -8.41
C LEU A 165 -31.02 31.84 -9.41
N VAL A 166 -31.12 32.16 -10.71
CA VAL A 166 -31.26 31.15 -11.77
C VAL A 166 -30.03 30.23 -11.84
N GLN A 167 -28.83 30.77 -11.64
CA GLN A 167 -27.62 29.95 -11.57
C GLN A 167 -27.59 29.05 -10.33
N ALA A 168 -28.03 29.56 -9.17
CA ALA A 168 -28.12 28.79 -7.94
C ALA A 168 -29.15 27.66 -8.05
N GLU A 169 -30.30 27.90 -8.69
CA GLU A 169 -31.32 26.89 -8.95
C GLU A 169 -30.79 25.76 -9.85
N ARG A 170 -30.07 26.11 -10.93
CA ARG A 170 -29.41 25.11 -11.79
C ARG A 170 -28.38 24.30 -11.03
N LEU A 171 -27.53 24.96 -10.24
CA LEU A 171 -26.52 24.28 -9.44
C LEU A 171 -27.13 23.37 -8.37
N LEU A 172 -28.26 23.77 -7.77
CA LEU A 172 -29.01 22.94 -6.81
C LEU A 172 -29.58 21.69 -7.48
N ASN A 173 -30.15 21.83 -8.68
CA ASN A 173 -30.67 20.68 -9.44
C ASN A 173 -29.55 19.71 -9.87
N ASP A 174 -28.41 20.24 -10.31
CA ASP A 174 -27.23 19.42 -10.62
C ASP A 174 -26.72 18.71 -9.35
N THR A 175 -26.74 19.40 -8.20
CA THR A 175 -26.34 18.83 -6.90
C THR A 175 -27.32 17.77 -6.41
N GLU A 176 -28.63 17.95 -6.62
CA GLU A 176 -29.66 16.95 -6.32
C GLU A 176 -29.44 15.69 -7.16
N THR A 177 -29.15 15.86 -8.45
CA THR A 177 -28.89 14.75 -9.37
C THR A 177 -27.65 13.96 -8.95
N VAL A 178 -26.53 14.65 -8.69
CA VAL A 178 -25.29 14.02 -8.21
C VAL A 178 -25.48 13.38 -6.83
N GLY A 179 -26.25 14.02 -5.95
CA GLY A 179 -26.59 13.47 -4.63
C GLY A 179 -27.40 12.18 -4.74
N ASN A 180 -28.38 12.13 -5.64
CA ASN A 180 -29.20 10.95 -5.88
C ASN A 180 -28.39 9.79 -6.50
N GLU A 181 -27.47 10.10 -7.43
CA GLU A 181 -26.54 9.12 -7.98
C GLU A 181 -25.59 8.58 -6.90
N ALA A 182 -25.07 9.44 -6.02
CA ALA A 182 -24.24 9.03 -4.89
C ALA A 182 -25.00 8.12 -3.91
N LEU A 183 -26.26 8.45 -3.58
CA LEU A 183 -27.11 7.61 -2.72
C LEU A 183 -27.39 6.25 -3.38
N THR A 184 -27.65 6.23 -4.69
CA THR A 184 -27.86 5.00 -5.45
C THR A 184 -26.60 4.13 -5.45
N ASN A 185 -25.42 4.73 -5.66
CA ASN A 185 -24.15 4.02 -5.63
C ASN A 185 -23.81 3.48 -4.24
N LEU A 186 -24.05 4.25 -3.17
CA LEU A 186 -23.86 3.77 -1.80
C LEU A 186 -24.78 2.58 -1.47
N ARG A 187 -26.01 2.62 -1.96
CA ARG A 187 -26.94 1.50 -1.81
C ARG A 187 -26.47 0.26 -2.58
N ASN A 188 -26.06 0.41 -3.84
CA ASN A 188 -25.49 -0.69 -4.63
C ASN A 188 -24.21 -1.26 -3.99
N GLN A 189 -23.36 -0.40 -3.40
CA GLN A 189 -22.17 -0.82 -2.66
C GLN A 189 -22.53 -1.58 -1.38
N THR A 190 -23.60 -1.17 -0.68
CA THR A 190 -24.09 -1.87 0.52
C THR A 190 -24.62 -3.25 0.15
N GLU A 191 -25.40 -3.37 -0.93
CA GLU A 191 -25.88 -4.65 -1.46
C GLU A 191 -24.69 -5.55 -1.89
N THR A 192 -23.66 -4.98 -2.50
CA THR A 192 -22.43 -5.70 -2.86
C THR A 192 -21.66 -6.18 -1.62
N MET A 193 -21.55 -5.35 -0.57
CA MET A 193 -20.92 -5.78 0.69
C MET A 193 -21.70 -6.91 1.38
N GLN A 194 -23.03 -6.86 1.38
CA GLN A 194 -23.86 -7.94 1.91
C GLN A 194 -23.63 -9.23 1.12
N HIS A 195 -23.56 -9.15 -0.21
CA HIS A 195 -23.28 -10.31 -1.05
C HIS A 195 -21.87 -10.89 -0.86
N ILE A 196 -20.86 -10.04 -0.65
CA ILE A 196 -19.49 -10.47 -0.29
C ILE A 196 -19.47 -11.18 1.06
N GLN A 197 -20.28 -10.76 2.03
CA GLN A 197 -20.36 -11.45 3.33
C GLN A 197 -21.00 -12.84 3.20
N GLU A 198 -22.07 -12.99 2.42
CA GLU A 198 -22.68 -14.30 2.15
C GLU A 198 -21.74 -15.24 1.40
N THR A 199 -21.01 -14.73 0.40
CA THR A 199 -20.01 -15.53 -0.34
C THR A 199 -18.76 -15.82 0.48
N THR A 200 -18.34 -14.94 1.40
CA THR A 200 -17.22 -15.21 2.32
C THR A 200 -17.57 -16.32 3.32
N ILE A 201 -18.83 -16.41 3.77
CA ILE A 201 -19.29 -17.52 4.62
C ILE A 201 -19.26 -18.85 3.83
N ALA A 202 -19.57 -18.84 2.54
CA ALA A 202 -19.48 -20.03 1.68
C ALA A 202 -18.02 -20.45 1.38
N VAL A 203 -17.08 -19.49 1.32
CA VAL A 203 -15.65 -19.79 1.10
C VAL A 203 -14.97 -20.41 2.33
N ASP A 204 -15.50 -20.17 3.54
CA ASP A 204 -14.99 -20.82 4.76
C ASP A 204 -15.29 -22.34 4.79
N GLU A 205 -16.34 -22.78 4.09
CA GLU A 205 -16.69 -24.20 3.96
C GLU A 205 -15.71 -24.95 3.03
N GLU A 206 -15.28 -24.33 1.92
CA GLU A 206 -14.28 -24.92 1.01
C GLU A 206 -12.84 -24.85 1.55
N ILE A 207 -12.51 -23.84 2.37
CA ILE A 207 -11.19 -23.75 3.05
C ILE A 207 -11.05 -24.82 4.14
N SER A 208 -12.15 -25.23 4.78
CA SER A 208 -12.19 -26.34 5.73
C SER A 208 -11.85 -27.68 5.07
N GLU A 209 -12.41 -27.95 3.89
CA GLU A 209 -12.13 -29.14 3.06
C GLU A 209 -10.65 -29.19 2.64
N ALA A 210 -10.09 -28.08 2.16
CA ALA A 210 -8.68 -28.00 1.76
C ALA A 210 -7.70 -28.25 2.94
N ARG A 211 -8.01 -27.72 4.14
CA ARG A 211 -7.23 -27.98 5.37
C ARG A 211 -7.30 -29.44 5.81
N LYS A 212 -8.43 -30.12 5.59
CA LYS A 212 -8.60 -31.54 5.92
C LYS A 212 -7.73 -32.44 5.05
N VAL A 213 -7.64 -32.16 3.75
CA VAL A 213 -6.79 -32.90 2.81
C VAL A 213 -5.30 -32.69 3.13
N LEU A 214 -4.88 -31.44 3.37
CA LEU A 214 -3.48 -31.12 3.68
C LEU A 214 -3.01 -31.75 5.01
N THR A 215 -3.88 -31.75 6.04
CA THR A 215 -3.59 -32.39 7.33
C THR A 215 -3.53 -33.93 7.19
N GLY A 216 -4.33 -34.50 6.30
CA GLY A 216 -4.27 -35.91 5.92
C GLY A 216 -2.92 -36.29 5.29
N MET A 217 -2.43 -35.48 4.36
CA MET A 217 -1.12 -35.69 3.73
C MET A 217 0.04 -35.58 4.72
N HIS A 218 -0.01 -34.65 5.68
CA HIS A 218 1.04 -34.51 6.69
C HIS A 218 1.16 -35.75 7.58
N ARG A 219 0.04 -36.32 8.04
CA ARG A 219 0.04 -37.57 8.82
C ARG A 219 0.56 -38.76 8.01
N MET A 220 0.22 -38.84 6.73
CA MET A 220 0.73 -39.89 5.83
C MET A 220 2.25 -39.79 5.66
N MET A 221 2.77 -38.57 5.48
CA MET A 221 4.21 -38.33 5.36
C MET A 221 4.99 -38.77 6.61
N VAL A 222 4.49 -38.46 7.81
CA VAL A 222 5.13 -38.87 9.08
C VAL A 222 5.15 -40.39 9.23
N LYS A 223 4.05 -41.08 8.88
CA LYS A 223 3.99 -42.55 8.92
C LYS A 223 4.98 -43.21 7.96
N HIS A 224 5.07 -42.73 6.72
CA HIS A 224 6.05 -43.24 5.76
C HIS A 224 7.49 -43.03 6.23
N LYS A 225 7.80 -41.87 6.81
CA LYS A 225 9.13 -41.61 7.41
C LYS A 225 9.44 -42.56 8.57
N LEU A 226 8.49 -42.82 9.47
CA LEU A 226 8.68 -43.75 10.60
C LEU A 226 8.92 -45.19 10.13
N ILE A 227 8.15 -45.67 9.14
CA ILE A 227 8.32 -47.02 8.58
C ILE A 227 9.72 -47.16 7.95
N LEU A 228 10.17 -46.16 7.20
CA LEU A 228 11.51 -46.16 6.60
C LEU A 228 12.62 -46.24 7.66
N ILE A 229 12.53 -45.44 8.72
CA ILE A 229 13.50 -45.45 9.83
C ILE A 229 13.52 -46.83 10.50
N SER A 230 12.35 -47.44 10.72
CA SER A 230 12.23 -48.77 11.32
C SER A 230 12.92 -49.86 10.47
N VAL A 231 12.71 -49.86 9.15
CA VAL A 231 13.32 -50.84 8.24
C VAL A 231 14.85 -50.70 8.22
N ILE A 232 15.37 -49.46 8.18
CA ILE A 232 16.81 -49.20 8.23
C ILE A 232 17.41 -49.69 9.56
N ALA A 233 16.76 -49.39 10.68
CA ALA A 233 17.20 -49.85 12.00
C ALA A 233 17.23 -51.39 12.10
N MET A 234 16.22 -52.06 11.54
CA MET A 234 16.15 -53.53 11.51
C MET A 234 17.28 -54.14 10.66
N LEU A 235 17.63 -53.53 9.53
CA LEU A 235 18.76 -53.96 8.70
C LEU A 235 20.09 -53.84 9.45
N ILE A 236 20.33 -52.71 10.12
CA ILE A 236 21.54 -52.49 10.91
C ILE A 236 21.62 -53.51 12.04
N PHE A 237 20.51 -53.78 12.72
CA PHE A 237 20.45 -54.79 13.77
C PHE A 237 20.85 -56.19 13.27
N LEU A 238 20.33 -56.62 12.11
CA LEU A 238 20.72 -57.90 11.52
C LEU A 238 22.21 -57.97 11.16
N ILE A 239 22.79 -56.88 10.65
CA ILE A 239 24.23 -56.81 10.35
C ILE A 239 25.05 -56.98 11.64
N ILE A 240 24.68 -56.28 12.72
CA ILE A 240 25.36 -56.39 14.01
C ILE A 240 25.31 -57.83 14.55
N VAL A 241 24.12 -58.46 14.50
CA VAL A 241 23.95 -59.85 14.94
C VAL A 241 24.79 -60.82 14.08
N ALA A 242 24.81 -60.65 12.76
CA ALA A 242 25.59 -61.48 11.86
C ALA A 242 27.11 -61.40 12.17
N ILE A 243 27.62 -60.20 12.43
CA ILE A 243 29.01 -59.98 12.82
C ILE A 243 29.30 -60.67 14.17
N TYR A 244 28.42 -60.50 15.16
CA TYR A 244 28.57 -61.11 16.48
C TYR A 244 28.65 -62.66 16.40
N VAL A 245 27.76 -63.29 15.64
CA VAL A 245 27.78 -64.75 15.45
C VAL A 245 29.00 -65.20 14.66
N SER A 246 29.40 -64.46 13.62
CA SER A 246 30.58 -64.80 12.80
C SER A 246 31.86 -64.82 13.64
N VAL A 247 32.08 -63.78 14.45
CA VAL A 247 33.25 -63.69 15.35
C VAL A 247 33.24 -64.82 16.38
N GLY A 248 32.09 -65.09 17.00
CA GLY A 248 31.94 -66.19 17.95
C GLY A 248 32.17 -67.57 17.34
N LYS A 249 31.72 -67.80 16.10
CA LYS A 249 31.94 -69.06 15.37
C LYS A 249 33.39 -69.21 14.91
N HIS A 250 34.03 -68.14 14.44
CA HIS A 250 35.43 -68.18 14.02
C HIS A 250 36.36 -68.52 15.20
N SER A 251 36.07 -67.99 16.40
CA SER A 251 36.83 -68.34 17.60
C SER A 251 36.64 -69.79 18.07
N ARG A 252 35.49 -70.44 17.76
CA ARG A 252 35.28 -71.87 18.05
C ARG A 252 36.01 -72.78 17.06
N ASN A 253 36.08 -72.37 15.80
CA ASN A 253 36.71 -73.17 14.73
C ASN A 253 38.25 -73.12 14.77
N ALA A 254 38.86 -72.20 15.51
CA ALA A 254 40.31 -72.12 15.67
C ALA A 254 40.91 -73.15 16.65
N ASN A 255 40.08 -73.92 17.39
CA ASN A 255 40.54 -74.79 18.48
C ASN A 255 40.50 -76.31 18.17
N THR A 256 40.34 -76.73 16.91
CA THR A 256 40.42 -78.16 16.54
C THR A 256 41.88 -78.59 16.35
N PRO A 257 42.43 -79.53 17.15
CA PRO A 257 43.77 -80.06 16.95
C PRO A 257 43.82 -81.00 15.72
N PRO A 258 44.98 -81.11 15.02
CA PRO A 258 45.10 -81.91 13.81
C PRO A 258 44.96 -83.42 14.07
N PRO A 259 44.36 -84.18 13.13
CA PRO A 259 44.21 -85.63 13.24
C PRO A 259 45.56 -86.33 13.00
N GLN A 260 45.94 -87.23 13.92
CA GLN A 260 47.10 -88.10 13.77
C GLN A 260 46.78 -89.20 12.75
N THR A 261 47.61 -89.30 11.72
CA THR A 261 47.54 -90.33 10.68
C THR A 261 48.12 -91.64 11.21
N THR A 262 47.27 -92.62 11.49
CA THR A 262 47.68 -94.01 11.76
C THR A 262 47.72 -94.76 10.42
N SER A 263 48.93 -95.10 9.98
CA SER A 263 49.20 -95.99 8.86
C SER A 263 49.16 -97.45 9.34
N ASP A 264 48.15 -98.22 8.95
CA ASP A 264 48.11 -99.67 9.13
C ASP A 264 48.61 -100.38 7.86
N PRO A 265 49.54 -101.34 7.96
CA PRO A 265 49.92 -102.18 6.83
C PRO A 265 49.06 -103.44 6.75
N ILE A 266 48.73 -103.77 5.49
CA ILE A 266 48.04 -104.95 4.97
C ILE A 266 48.72 -106.25 5.41
N THR A 267 47.96 -107.29 5.81
CA THR A 267 48.26 -108.74 5.63
C THR A 267 47.01 -109.57 6.01
N VAL A 268 46.21 -110.04 5.03
CA VAL A 268 46.12 -111.41 4.46
C VAL A 268 45.31 -112.42 5.33
N ALA A 269 44.21 -112.94 4.74
CA ALA A 269 43.42 -114.13 5.14
C ALA A 269 44.23 -115.44 4.87
N PRO A 270 43.74 -116.69 5.05
CA PRO A 270 42.50 -117.24 5.61
C PRO A 270 42.78 -118.26 6.76
N SER A 271 41.82 -118.83 7.50
CA SER A 271 40.82 -119.85 7.12
C SER A 271 39.87 -120.08 8.28
#